data_AF-A0AAV5MR72-F1
#
_entry.id   AF-A0AAV5MR72-F1
#
_cell.length_a   1.000
_cell.length_b   1.000
_cell.length_c   1.000
_cell.angle_alpha   90.00
_cell.angle_beta   90.00
_cell.angle_gamma   90.00
#
_symmetry.space_group_name_H-M   'P 1'
#
loop_
_entity.id
_entity.type
_entity.pdbx_description
1 polymer ?
#
loop_
_entity_poly.entity_id
_entity_poly.type
_entity_poly.pdbx_seq_one_letter_code
_entity_poly.pdbx_strand_id
1 'polypeptide(L)'
;MMMLDHGDGKEVNLEDCPRTKLQQECVKYLGPKEREAYEVVINERKLFYKISKKPVTSTEGSKLIFVLSTSRKLYVGEKKKGLFHHSSFLAGAATIASGVLTARNGILEGIWPNSGHYRPTDESLKEFCRFLEEREADLTNVKKGQWMKIFPLFQYSLQIRGPHSIQALSAVDLRKREHGTSK
;
A
#
# COMPACT_ATOMS: atom_id res chain seq x y z
N MET A 1 -5.11 22.50 6.20
CA MET A 1 -5.24 23.65 5.29
C MET A 1 -3.85 23.90 4.72
N MET A 2 -3.58 23.60 3.44
CA MET A 2 -2.24 23.78 2.89
C MET A 2 -1.97 25.23 2.52
N MET A 3 -0.71 25.65 2.69
CA MET A 3 -0.16 26.99 2.46
C MET A 3 -0.07 27.38 0.96
N LEU A 4 -1.14 27.21 0.19
CA LEU A 4 -1.21 27.72 -1.20
C LEU A 4 -2.41 28.63 -1.45
N ASP A 5 -3.37 28.69 -0.53
CA ASP A 5 -4.59 29.50 -0.70
C ASP A 5 -4.50 30.90 -0.06
N HIS A 6 -3.44 31.19 0.69
CA HIS A 6 -3.32 32.40 1.52
C HIS A 6 -1.97 33.15 1.38
N GLY A 7 -1.16 32.86 0.35
CA GLY A 7 0.11 33.56 0.10
C GLY A 7 0.11 34.28 -1.26
N ASP A 8 1.07 35.19 -1.47
CA ASP A 8 1.21 36.02 -2.69
C ASP A 8 1.33 35.22 -4.01
N GLY A 9 1.58 33.91 -3.93
CA GLY A 9 1.55 32.96 -5.06
C GLY A 9 0.14 32.60 -5.57
N LYS A 10 -0.92 33.13 -4.96
CA LYS A 10 -2.32 32.78 -5.26
C LYS A 10 -2.76 33.13 -6.69
N GLU A 11 -2.11 34.10 -7.34
CA GLU A 11 -2.51 34.57 -8.68
C GLU A 11 -1.49 34.25 -9.78
N VAL A 12 -0.42 33.52 -9.45
CA VAL A 12 0.64 33.21 -10.41
C VAL A 12 0.18 32.08 -11.34
N ASN A 13 0.05 32.39 -12.63
CA ASN A 13 -0.25 31.44 -13.69
C ASN A 13 0.97 31.37 -14.62
N LEU A 14 1.74 30.30 -14.55
CA LEU A 14 2.92 30.09 -15.39
C LEU A 14 2.50 29.39 -16.69
N GLU A 15 2.99 29.85 -17.85
CA GLU A 15 2.62 29.29 -19.17
C GLU A 15 3.02 27.80 -19.31
N ASP A 16 4.10 27.38 -18.65
CA ASP A 16 4.56 25.98 -18.64
C ASP A 16 3.72 25.06 -17.71
N CYS A 17 2.96 25.63 -16.77
CA CYS A 17 2.12 24.88 -15.82
C CYS A 17 0.82 25.65 -15.49
N PRO A 18 -0.20 25.56 -16.38
CA PRO A 18 -1.46 26.26 -16.18
C PRO A 18 -2.12 25.87 -14.86
N ARG A 19 -2.63 26.85 -14.11
CA ARG A 19 -3.32 26.63 -12.82
C ARG A 19 -4.47 25.63 -12.92
N THR A 20 -5.11 25.50 -14.08
CA THR A 20 -6.15 24.51 -14.37
C THR A 20 -5.63 23.06 -14.30
N LYS A 21 -4.38 22.78 -14.70
CA LYS A 21 -3.75 21.47 -14.50
C LYS A 21 -3.40 21.21 -13.04
N LEU A 22 -2.90 22.24 -12.32
CA LEU A 22 -2.61 22.16 -10.88
C LEU A 22 -3.87 21.95 -10.03
N GLN A 23 -4.98 22.57 -10.39
CA GLN A 23 -6.27 22.39 -9.72
C GLN A 23 -6.90 21.01 -10.01
N GLN A 24 -6.65 20.44 -11.19
CA GLN A 24 -7.07 19.07 -11.53
C GLN A 24 -6.26 17.99 -10.81
N GLU A 25 -5.00 18.27 -10.45
CA GLU A 25 -4.12 17.37 -9.69
C GLU A 25 -4.08 17.71 -8.19
N CYS A 26 -5.21 18.17 -7.64
CA CYS A 26 -5.30 18.45 -6.22
C CYS A 26 -5.41 17.14 -5.41
N VAL A 27 -4.30 16.74 -4.80
CA VAL A 27 -4.27 15.70 -3.77
C VAL A 27 -5.25 16.07 -2.67
N LYS A 28 -6.26 15.23 -2.44
CA LYS A 28 -7.22 15.43 -1.35
C LYS A 28 -6.52 15.18 -0.02
N TYR A 29 -6.56 16.15 0.89
CA TYR A 29 -6.13 15.98 2.27
C TYR A 29 -7.34 15.86 3.19
N LEU A 30 -7.33 14.84 4.06
CA LEU A 30 -8.43 14.58 4.97
C LEU A 30 -8.29 15.42 6.24
N GLY A 31 -9.38 16.03 6.66
CA GLY A 31 -9.51 16.60 8.00
C GLY A 31 -9.62 15.52 9.09
N PRO A 32 -9.48 15.89 10.39
CA PRO A 32 -9.56 14.94 11.49
C PRO A 32 -10.83 14.09 11.51
N LYS A 33 -12.00 14.66 11.20
CA LYS A 33 -13.27 13.93 11.11
C LYS A 33 -13.35 13.04 9.88
N GLU A 34 -12.90 13.53 8.73
CA GLU A 34 -12.98 12.77 7.47
C GLU A 34 -12.11 11.51 7.49
N ARG A 35 -10.92 11.57 8.12
CA ARG A 35 -10.02 10.42 8.20
C ARG A 35 -10.52 9.31 9.14
N GLU A 36 -11.45 9.58 10.05
CA GLU A 36 -12.01 8.54 10.94
C GLU A 36 -12.72 7.42 10.15
N ALA A 37 -13.27 7.76 8.97
CA ALA A 37 -13.87 6.78 8.06
C ALA A 37 -12.86 5.74 7.54
N TYR A 38 -11.58 6.08 7.54
CA TYR A 38 -10.47 5.24 7.08
C TYR A 38 -9.70 4.58 8.23
N GLU A 39 -10.03 4.88 9.49
CA GLU A 39 -9.38 4.28 10.65
C GLU A 39 -9.72 2.79 10.68
N VAL A 40 -8.68 1.95 10.79
CA VAL A 40 -8.80 0.49 10.86
C VAL A 40 -8.41 0.03 12.26
N VAL A 41 -9.23 -0.86 12.79
CA VAL A 41 -8.99 -1.58 14.04
C VAL A 41 -8.84 -3.07 13.76
N ILE A 42 -8.07 -3.75 14.59
CA ILE A 42 -7.93 -5.20 14.54
C ILE A 42 -8.88 -5.78 15.58
N ASN A 43 -9.76 -6.67 15.15
CA ASN A 43 -10.68 -7.41 15.99
C ASN A 43 -10.72 -8.87 15.52
N GLU A 44 -10.76 -9.83 16.44
CA GLU A 44 -10.75 -11.26 16.09
C GLU A 44 -9.63 -11.63 15.08
N ARG A 45 -8.44 -11.06 15.28
CA ARG A 45 -7.26 -11.22 14.40
C ARG A 45 -7.43 -10.67 12.97
N LYS A 46 -8.50 -9.94 12.67
CA LYS A 46 -8.85 -9.41 11.34
C LYS A 46 -8.97 -7.88 11.35
N LEU A 47 -8.77 -7.27 10.20
CA LEU A 47 -8.83 -5.82 9.98
C LEU A 47 -10.26 -5.37 9.65
N PHE A 48 -10.77 -4.39 10.40
CA PHE A 48 -12.09 -3.78 10.19
C PHE A 48 -11.99 -2.26 10.18
N TYR A 49 -12.77 -1.61 9.32
CA TYR A 49 -12.97 -0.16 9.42
C TYR A 49 -13.74 0.18 10.69
N LYS A 50 -13.21 1.11 11.49
CA LYS A 50 -13.71 1.42 12.83
C LYS A 50 -15.17 1.87 12.85
N ILE A 51 -15.56 2.74 11.91
CA ILE A 51 -16.91 3.29 11.81
C ILE A 51 -17.85 2.31 11.13
N SER A 52 -17.52 1.88 9.91
CA SER A 52 -18.43 1.06 9.10
C SER A 52 -18.54 -0.39 9.56
N LYS A 53 -17.60 -0.85 10.41
CA LYS A 53 -17.45 -2.25 10.86
C LYS A 53 -17.28 -3.25 9.72
N LYS A 54 -17.04 -2.78 8.50
CA LYS A 54 -16.81 -3.65 7.34
C LYS A 54 -15.39 -4.20 7.37
N PRO A 55 -15.20 -5.47 6.99
CA PRO A 55 -13.87 -6.05 6.88
C PRO A 55 -13.08 -5.37 5.76
N VAL A 56 -11.79 -5.13 5.99
CA VAL A 56 -10.91 -4.58 4.95
C VAL A 56 -10.75 -5.63 3.86
N THR A 57 -11.14 -5.29 2.63
CA THR A 57 -11.04 -6.16 1.47
C THR A 57 -10.48 -5.38 0.29
N SER A 58 -9.48 -5.92 -0.37
CA SER A 58 -8.91 -5.39 -1.61
C SER A 58 -9.84 -5.73 -2.78
N THR A 59 -10.21 -4.70 -3.54
CA THR A 59 -10.98 -4.83 -4.78
C THR A 59 -10.03 -5.11 -5.95
N GLU A 60 -10.47 -5.91 -6.92
CA GLU A 60 -9.69 -6.21 -8.11
C GLU A 60 -9.42 -4.92 -8.91
N GLY A 61 -8.18 -4.72 -9.34
CA GLY A 61 -7.75 -3.51 -10.04
C GLY A 61 -7.41 -2.31 -9.13
N SER A 62 -7.67 -2.39 -7.81
CA SER A 62 -7.38 -1.31 -6.87
C SER A 62 -6.22 -1.64 -5.93
N LYS A 63 -5.53 -0.60 -5.47
CA LYS A 63 -4.39 -0.71 -4.56
C LYS A 63 -4.74 -0.10 -3.20
N LEU A 64 -4.79 -0.90 -2.15
CA LEU A 64 -4.94 -0.37 -0.79
C LEU A 64 -3.60 0.16 -0.30
N ILE A 65 -3.63 1.41 0.17
CA ILE A 65 -2.52 2.07 0.85
C ILE A 65 -2.84 2.20 2.33
N PHE A 66 -1.80 2.15 3.16
CA PHE A 66 -1.93 2.34 4.60
C PHE A 66 -0.96 3.38 5.14
N VAL A 67 -1.35 4.00 6.25
CA VAL A 67 -0.52 4.86 7.08
C VAL A 67 -0.72 4.51 8.55
N LEU A 68 0.38 4.26 9.25
CA LEU A 68 0.43 4.20 10.71
C LEU A 68 0.91 5.56 11.23
N SER A 69 0.01 6.29 11.89
CA SER A 69 0.31 7.59 12.50
C SER A 69 1.20 7.46 13.74
N THR A 70 1.84 8.57 14.16
CA THR A 70 2.60 8.65 15.43
C THR A 70 1.75 8.37 16.67
N SER A 71 0.44 8.62 16.60
CA SER A 71 -0.54 8.23 17.62
C SER A 71 -0.93 6.73 17.59
N ARG A 72 -0.22 5.92 16.80
CA ARG A 72 -0.50 4.48 16.58
C ARG A 72 -1.93 4.18 16.11
N LYS A 73 -2.55 5.11 15.39
CA LYS A 73 -3.77 4.88 14.60
C LYS A 73 -3.40 4.44 13.19
N LEU A 74 -3.98 3.32 12.75
CA LEU A 74 -3.85 2.78 11.41
C LEU A 74 -4.97 3.32 10.52
N TYR A 75 -4.62 3.87 9.38
CA TYR A 75 -5.56 4.27 8.34
C TYR A 75 -5.29 3.47 7.07
N VAL A 76 -6.36 2.99 6.42
CA VAL A 76 -6.30 2.22 5.17
C VAL A 76 -7.31 2.77 4.19
N GLY A 77 -6.95 2.84 2.91
CA GLY A 77 -7.85 3.33 1.88
C GLY A 77 -7.36 3.00 0.48
N GLU A 78 -8.26 3.08 -0.48
CA GLU A 78 -7.93 2.86 -1.89
C GLU A 78 -7.15 4.04 -2.45
N LYS A 79 -5.98 3.74 -3.03
CA LYS A 79 -5.19 4.73 -3.77
C LYS A 79 -5.95 5.15 -5.02
N LYS A 80 -6.11 6.45 -5.21
CA LYS A 80 -6.69 7.04 -6.43
C LYS A 80 -5.64 7.92 -7.09
N LYS A 81 -5.16 7.54 -8.27
CA LYS A 81 -4.08 8.27 -8.97
C LYS A 81 -4.48 9.74 -9.14
N GLY A 82 -3.62 10.67 -8.70
CA GLY A 82 -3.84 12.11 -8.78
C GLY A 82 -4.77 12.70 -7.71
N LEU A 83 -5.44 11.86 -6.91
CA LEU A 83 -6.48 12.32 -5.97
C LEU A 83 -6.24 11.87 -4.53
N PHE A 84 -5.77 10.64 -4.31
CA PHE A 84 -5.66 10.07 -2.97
C PHE A 84 -4.39 9.20 -2.81
N HIS A 85 -3.53 9.63 -1.90
CA HIS A 85 -2.19 9.08 -1.65
C HIS A 85 -1.94 8.92 -0.14
N HIS A 86 -0.75 8.43 0.27
CA HIS A 86 -0.41 8.28 1.68
C HIS A 86 -0.51 9.61 2.46
N SER A 87 -0.03 10.70 1.86
CA SER A 87 -0.09 12.05 2.45
C SER A 87 -1.52 12.53 2.69
N SER A 88 -2.50 12.01 1.95
CA SER A 88 -3.92 12.35 2.09
C SER A 88 -4.46 12.08 3.50
N PHE A 89 -4.04 10.99 4.16
CA PHE A 89 -4.58 10.61 5.48
C PHE A 89 -4.24 11.60 6.59
N LEU A 90 -3.02 12.15 6.57
CA LEU A 90 -2.49 12.98 7.66
C LEU A 90 -2.15 14.40 7.23
N ALA A 91 -2.61 14.84 6.06
CA ALA A 91 -2.29 16.15 5.50
C ALA A 91 -0.77 16.44 5.44
N GLY A 92 0.02 15.41 5.13
CA GLY A 92 1.49 15.48 5.08
C GLY A 92 2.21 15.34 6.44
N ALA A 93 1.50 15.13 7.55
CA ALA A 93 2.14 14.94 8.84
C ALA A 93 2.96 13.63 8.91
N ALA A 94 3.85 13.56 9.89
CA ALA A 94 4.75 12.43 10.10
C ALA A 94 4.00 11.10 10.33
N THR A 95 4.58 10.02 9.83
CA THR A 95 4.07 8.66 9.95
C THR A 95 5.13 7.75 10.53
N ILE A 96 4.73 6.78 11.34
CA ILE A 96 5.61 5.69 11.77
C ILE A 96 5.93 4.78 10.58
N ALA A 97 4.90 4.42 9.82
CA ALA A 97 5.02 3.56 8.66
C ALA A 97 3.97 3.92 7.61
N SER A 98 4.30 3.69 6.35
CA SER A 98 3.37 3.84 5.24
C SER A 98 3.70 2.84 4.15
N GLY A 99 2.69 2.37 3.44
CA GLY A 99 2.92 1.35 2.44
C GLY A 99 1.63 0.88 1.78
N VAL A 100 1.68 -0.35 1.30
CA VAL A 100 0.63 -1.02 0.56
C VAL A 100 0.29 -2.29 1.31
N LEU A 101 -0.99 -2.64 1.35
CA LEU A 101 -1.41 -3.94 1.84
C LEU A 101 -2.45 -4.55 0.92
N THR A 102 -2.63 -5.86 1.05
CA THR A 102 -3.76 -6.59 0.47
C THR A 102 -4.45 -7.39 1.56
N ALA A 103 -5.77 -7.38 1.55
CA ALA A 103 -6.56 -8.13 2.52
C ALA A 103 -7.82 -8.69 1.86
N ARG A 104 -8.33 -9.80 2.39
CA ARG A 104 -9.58 -10.41 1.95
C ARG A 104 -10.43 -10.74 3.16
N ASN A 105 -11.62 -10.15 3.22
CA ASN A 105 -12.54 -10.34 4.34
C ASN A 105 -11.87 -10.06 5.71
N GLY A 106 -11.04 -9.01 5.75
CA GLY A 106 -10.30 -8.59 6.94
C GLY A 106 -9.02 -9.40 7.22
N ILE A 107 -8.79 -10.51 6.51
CA ILE A 107 -7.57 -11.30 6.64
C ILE A 107 -6.47 -10.63 5.81
N LEU A 108 -5.35 -10.32 6.45
CA LEU A 108 -4.20 -9.72 5.79
C LEU A 108 -3.50 -10.78 4.93
N GLU A 109 -3.29 -10.48 3.64
CA GLU A 109 -2.63 -11.39 2.68
C GLU A 109 -1.23 -10.91 2.31
N GLY A 110 -0.96 -9.60 2.38
CA GLY A 110 0.33 -9.05 2.03
C GLY A 110 0.56 -7.61 2.47
N ILE A 111 1.83 -7.26 2.68
CA ILE A 111 2.30 -5.93 3.09
C ILE A 111 3.58 -5.59 2.31
N TRP A 112 3.64 -4.39 1.76
CA TRP A 112 4.83 -3.87 1.07
C TRP A 112 5.12 -2.44 1.55
N PRO A 113 6.37 -2.13 1.96
CA PRO A 113 6.80 -0.79 2.29
C PRO A 113 6.99 0.02 1.01
N ASN A 114 5.92 0.36 0.31
CA ASN A 114 5.98 1.19 -0.90
C ASN A 114 5.14 2.45 -0.69
N SER A 115 5.84 3.53 -0.37
CA SER A 115 5.26 4.86 -0.23
C SER A 115 6.18 5.87 -0.90
N GLY A 116 6.19 5.91 -2.25
CA GLY A 116 6.88 6.93 -3.07
C GLY A 116 7.91 7.82 -2.35
N HIS A 117 7.53 9.04 -1.98
CA HIS A 117 8.39 10.06 -1.35
C HIS A 117 8.80 9.79 0.11
N TYR A 118 8.18 8.82 0.79
CA TYR A 118 8.48 8.50 2.19
C TYR A 118 9.66 7.55 2.38
N ARG A 119 10.30 7.07 1.29
CA ARG A 119 11.47 6.15 1.30
C ARG A 119 11.44 5.20 2.51
N PRO A 120 10.41 4.35 2.61
CA PRO A 120 10.15 3.57 3.81
C PRO A 120 11.36 2.67 4.10
N THR A 121 11.90 2.79 5.31
CA THR A 121 13.04 2.00 5.79
C THR A 121 12.59 0.63 6.25
N ASP A 122 13.51 -0.33 6.34
CA ASP A 122 13.21 -1.65 6.91
C ASP A 122 12.71 -1.54 8.36
N GLU A 123 13.16 -0.52 9.10
CA GLU A 123 12.68 -0.20 10.45
C GLU A 123 11.20 0.17 10.46
N SER A 124 10.73 0.97 9.48
CA SER A 124 9.31 1.33 9.39
C SER A 124 8.42 0.12 9.13
N LEU A 125 8.89 -0.85 8.33
CA LEU A 125 8.16 -2.09 8.10
C LEU A 125 8.16 -2.99 9.34
N LYS A 126 9.30 -3.12 10.03
CA LYS A 126 9.42 -3.86 11.29
C LYS A 126 8.46 -3.29 12.34
N GLU A 127 8.43 -1.97 12.47
CA GLU A 127 7.55 -1.27 13.39
C GLU A 127 6.07 -1.51 13.07
N PHE A 128 5.72 -1.52 11.78
CA PHE A 128 4.35 -1.86 11.36
C PHE A 128 4.01 -3.32 11.65
N CYS A 129 4.92 -4.27 11.43
CA CYS A 129 4.71 -5.67 11.81
C CYS A 129 4.50 -5.81 13.33
N ARG A 130 5.33 -5.13 14.13
CA ARG A 130 5.19 -5.12 15.59
C ARG A 130 3.84 -4.57 16.02
N PHE A 131 3.39 -3.47 15.41
CA PHE A 131 2.05 -2.93 15.66
C PHE A 131 0.94 -3.96 15.38
N LEU A 132 1.04 -4.73 14.29
CA LEU A 132 0.05 -5.75 13.95
C LEU A 132 0.08 -6.93 14.94
N GLU A 133 1.27 -7.36 15.35
CA GLU A 133 1.48 -8.44 16.33
C GLU A 133 0.95 -8.07 17.73
N GLU A 134 1.26 -6.86 18.21
CA GLU A 134 0.74 -6.33 19.48
C GLU A 134 -0.79 -6.23 19.51
N ARG A 135 -1.41 -6.15 18.34
CA ARG A 135 -2.87 -6.10 18.15
C ARG A 135 -3.46 -7.45 17.74
N GLU A 136 -2.65 -8.50 17.82
CA GLU A 136 -3.04 -9.89 17.57
C GLU A 136 -3.59 -10.15 16.16
N ALA A 137 -3.18 -9.36 15.15
CA ALA A 137 -3.53 -9.64 13.76
C ALA A 137 -2.94 -10.97 13.29
N ASP A 138 -3.67 -11.71 12.45
CA ASP A 138 -3.13 -12.92 11.84
C ASP A 138 -2.09 -12.58 10.76
N LEU A 139 -0.83 -12.91 11.04
CA LEU A 139 0.30 -12.70 10.13
C LEU A 139 0.87 -13.98 9.52
N THR A 140 0.23 -15.14 9.76
CA THR A 140 0.80 -16.47 9.45
C THR A 140 1.16 -16.64 7.99
N ASN A 141 0.30 -16.15 7.08
CA ASN A 141 0.46 -16.30 5.63
C ASN A 141 0.65 -14.97 4.91
N VAL A 142 1.10 -13.94 5.62
CA VAL A 142 1.26 -12.60 5.06
C VAL A 142 2.53 -12.51 4.21
N LYS A 143 2.36 -12.23 2.92
CA LYS A 143 3.48 -11.94 2.01
C LYS A 143 4.12 -10.60 2.35
N LYS A 144 5.43 -10.58 2.60
CA LYS A 144 6.20 -9.36 2.89
C LYS A 144 7.33 -9.21 1.87
N GLY A 145 7.60 -8.01 1.35
CA GLY A 145 8.76 -7.81 0.49
C GLY A 145 8.79 -6.51 -0.32
N GLN A 146 9.75 -6.40 -1.24
CA GLN A 146 9.83 -5.29 -2.21
C GLN A 146 8.90 -5.56 -3.39
N TRP A 147 7.91 -4.68 -3.61
CA TRP A 147 6.91 -4.79 -4.69
C TRP A 147 7.52 -5.02 -6.08
N MET A 148 8.67 -4.40 -6.35
CA MET A 148 9.38 -4.53 -7.63
C MET A 148 9.88 -5.95 -7.93
N LYS A 149 10.19 -6.77 -6.92
CA LYS A 149 10.58 -8.17 -7.12
C LYS A 149 9.37 -9.10 -7.33
N ILE A 150 8.18 -8.62 -6.96
CA ILE A 150 6.97 -9.42 -6.83
C ILE A 150 5.99 -9.17 -7.99
N PHE A 151 6.05 -7.99 -8.63
CA PHE A 151 5.21 -7.63 -9.78
C PHE A 151 5.30 -8.61 -10.97
N PRO A 152 6.49 -9.10 -11.39
CA PRO A 152 6.57 -10.09 -12.47
C PRO A 152 5.93 -11.44 -12.08
N LEU A 153 6.06 -11.83 -10.81
CA LEU A 153 5.59 -13.11 -10.29
C LEU A 153 4.06 -13.17 -10.14
N PHE A 154 3.43 -12.07 -9.74
CA PHE A 154 1.97 -12.02 -9.62
C PHE A 154 1.27 -12.04 -10.98
N GLN A 155 1.81 -11.36 -12.01
CA GLN A 155 1.29 -11.48 -13.38
C GLN A 155 1.41 -12.91 -13.92
N TYR A 156 2.53 -13.60 -13.63
CA TYR A 156 2.70 -15.00 -14.04
C TYR A 156 1.76 -15.97 -13.32
N SER A 157 1.46 -15.74 -12.04
CA SER A 157 0.61 -16.64 -11.26
C SER A 157 -0.89 -16.52 -11.56
N LEU A 158 -1.34 -15.41 -12.15
CA LEU A 158 -2.75 -15.20 -12.49
C LEU A 158 -3.16 -15.80 -13.85
N GLN A 159 -2.20 -16.32 -14.65
CA GLN A 159 -2.42 -16.79 -16.02
C GLN A 159 -2.56 -18.33 -16.16
N ILE A 160 -2.67 -19.12 -15.09
CA ILE A 160 -2.84 -20.58 -15.24
C ILE A 160 -4.08 -21.10 -14.51
N ARG A 161 -5.24 -20.90 -15.16
CA ARG A 161 -6.35 -21.87 -15.15
C ARG A 161 -6.98 -21.91 -16.55
N GLY A 162 -6.33 -22.64 -17.45
CA GLY A 162 -6.86 -23.11 -18.72
C GLY A 162 -6.38 -24.54 -18.96
N PRO A 163 -7.21 -25.46 -19.50
CA PRO A 163 -7.03 -26.88 -19.32
C PRO A 163 -6.20 -27.50 -20.44
N HIS A 164 -4.91 -27.20 -20.58
CA HIS A 164 -4.01 -28.07 -21.35
C HIS A 164 -2.62 -28.07 -20.71
N SER A 165 -2.15 -29.27 -20.41
CA SER A 165 -0.90 -29.62 -19.75
C SER A 165 0.35 -29.04 -20.43
N ILE A 166 1.14 -28.26 -19.69
CA ILE A 166 2.61 -28.22 -19.80
C ILE A 166 3.18 -28.07 -18.38
N GLN A 167 4.12 -28.94 -18.01
CA GLN A 167 4.76 -29.00 -16.70
C GLN A 167 5.53 -27.70 -16.40
N ALA A 168 5.35 -27.15 -15.21
CA ALA A 168 6.18 -26.06 -14.69
C ALA A 168 7.55 -26.61 -14.26
N LEU A 169 8.62 -26.25 -14.97
CA LEU A 169 9.97 -26.43 -14.46
C LEU A 169 10.24 -25.35 -13.39
N SER A 170 10.55 -25.80 -12.17
CA SER A 170 10.94 -24.89 -11.10
C SER A 170 12.37 -24.38 -11.33
N ALA A 171 12.67 -23.16 -10.89
CA ALA A 171 14.00 -22.55 -10.99
C ALA A 171 15.11 -23.29 -10.18
N VAL A 172 14.76 -24.37 -9.47
CA VAL A 172 15.72 -25.25 -8.79
C VAL A 172 16.45 -26.15 -9.80
N ASP A 173 15.86 -26.44 -10.96
CA ASP A 173 16.43 -27.38 -11.95
C ASP A 173 17.48 -26.77 -12.90
N LEU A 174 17.60 -25.43 -12.96
CA LEU A 174 18.58 -24.76 -13.82
C LEU A 174 20.01 -24.74 -13.23
N ARG A 175 20.20 -25.11 -11.96
CA ARG A 175 21.55 -25.20 -11.34
C ARG A 175 22.21 -26.58 -11.44
N LYS A 176 21.53 -27.60 -11.98
CA LYS A 176 22.12 -28.95 -12.12
C LYS A 176 22.63 -29.29 -13.54
N ARG A 177 22.67 -28.33 -14.47
CA ARG A 177 23.16 -28.57 -15.85
C ARG A 177 24.41 -27.80 -16.28
N GLU A 178 25.13 -27.15 -15.36
CA GLU A 178 26.41 -26.50 -15.70
C GLU A 178 27.64 -27.17 -15.08
N HIS A 179 27.52 -28.29 -14.36
CA HIS A 179 28.67 -29.08 -13.89
C HIS A 179 28.49 -30.56 -14.26
N GLY A 180 28.54 -30.82 -15.56
CA GLY A 180 28.57 -32.17 -16.11
C GLY A 180 29.15 -32.14 -17.51
N THR A 181 30.40 -32.61 -17.62
CA THR A 181 31.17 -32.91 -18.85
C THR A 181 32.15 -31.84 -19.31
N SER A 182 33.38 -31.92 -18.81
CA SER A 182 34.53 -31.89 -19.70
C SER A 182 35.37 -33.13 -19.41
N LYS A 183 35.81 -33.74 -20.52
CA LYS A 183 36.65 -34.94 -20.63
C LYS A 183 37.98 -34.80 -19.89
#